data_AF-A0A9Q3M3V2-F1
#
_entry.id   AF-A0A9Q3M3V2-F1
#
_cell.length_a   1.000
_cell.length_b   1.000
_cell.length_c   1.000
_cell.angle_alpha   90.00
_cell.angle_beta   90.00
_cell.angle_gamma   90.00
#
_symmetry.space_group_name_H-M   'P 1'
#
loop_
_entity.id
_entity.type
_entity.pdbx_description
1 polymer ?
#
loop_
_entity_poly.entity_id
_entity_poly.type
_entity_poly.pdbx_seq_one_letter_code
_entity_poly.pdbx_strand_id
1 'polypeptide(L)'
;MGMTIFDSRDPAIRAGLELGLLTTSIVASMADAAAAGRQAAEERKERRAAYKYACELNDARGRADELGRVAIRAVRHVASLEAHVRRLEAALKQRQDHIDRMRNAG
;
A
#
# COMPACT_ATOMS: atom_id res chain seq x y z
N MET A 1 -59.58 -8.34 16.89
CA MET A 1 -60.39 -7.76 15.81
C MET A 1 -60.16 -6.25 15.83
N GLY A 2 -59.08 -5.78 15.19
CA GLY A 2 -58.77 -4.34 15.15
C GLY A 2 -59.66 -3.66 14.14
N MET A 3 -60.47 -2.69 14.57
CA MET A 3 -61.32 -1.91 13.66
C MET A 3 -60.41 -1.18 12.66
N THR A 4 -60.48 -1.59 11.40
CA THR A 4 -59.80 -0.93 10.28
C THR A 4 -60.46 0.43 9.98
N ILE A 5 -59.87 1.24 9.10
CA ILE A 5 -60.50 2.46 8.54
C ILE A 5 -61.96 2.23 8.12
N PHE A 6 -62.27 1.02 7.64
CA PHE A 6 -63.57 0.66 7.09
C PHE A 6 -64.65 0.39 8.16
N ASP A 7 -64.29 0.22 9.44
CA ASP A 7 -65.20 -0.03 10.57
C ASP A 7 -65.31 1.15 11.55
N SER A 8 -64.69 2.29 11.26
CA SER A 8 -64.64 3.43 12.20
C SER A 8 -65.77 4.43 12.00
N ARG A 9 -66.30 4.98 13.11
CA ARG A 9 -67.31 6.04 13.11
C ARG A 9 -66.83 7.37 12.51
N ASP A 10 -65.50 7.57 12.42
CA ASP A 10 -64.87 8.75 11.82
C ASP A 10 -63.64 8.37 10.96
N PRO A 11 -63.87 7.87 9.74
CA PRO A 11 -62.84 7.22 8.91
C PRO A 11 -61.76 8.18 8.43
N ALA A 12 -62.06 9.48 8.31
CA ALA A 12 -61.12 10.49 7.83
C ALA A 12 -59.99 10.75 8.85
N ILE A 13 -60.32 10.87 10.13
CA ILE A 13 -59.33 11.10 11.20
C ILE A 13 -58.43 9.87 11.36
N ARG A 14 -59.00 8.66 11.30
CA ARG A 14 -58.24 7.41 11.38
C ARG A 14 -57.29 7.22 10.19
N ALA A 15 -57.76 7.55 8.98
CA ALA A 15 -56.92 7.56 7.78
C ALA A 15 -55.75 8.55 7.90
N GLY A 16 -55.99 9.75 8.41
CA GLY A 16 -54.94 10.74 8.66
C GLY A 16 -53.89 10.26 9.65
N LEU A 17 -54.30 9.60 10.73
CA LEU A 17 -53.37 9.03 11.73
C LEU A 17 -52.56 7.86 11.17
N GLU A 18 -53.19 6.91 10.48
CA GLU A 18 -52.49 5.77 9.87
C GLU A 18 -51.51 6.23 8.79
N LEU A 19 -51.90 7.18 7.94
CA LEU A 19 -50.99 7.79 6.96
C LEU A 19 -49.86 8.57 7.63
N GLY A 20 -50.12 9.26 8.73
CA GLY A 20 -49.10 9.96 9.52
C GLY A 20 -48.04 9.00 10.08
N LEU A 21 -48.47 7.87 10.64
CA LEU A 21 -47.58 6.82 11.16
C LEU A 21 -46.79 6.13 10.05
N LEU A 22 -47.41 5.83 8.91
CA LEU A 22 -46.70 5.27 7.76
C LEU A 22 -45.66 6.25 7.20
N THR A 23 -46.02 7.52 7.04
CA THR A 23 -45.11 8.54 6.51
C THR A 23 -43.91 8.76 7.44
N THR A 24 -44.15 8.84 8.76
CA THR A 24 -43.07 8.99 9.75
C THR A 24 -42.16 7.77 9.80
N SER A 25 -42.70 6.54 9.74
CA SER A 25 -41.88 5.33 9.73
C SER A 25 -41.02 5.18 8.46
N ILE A 26 -41.55 5.59 7.30
CA ILE A 26 -40.79 5.65 6.04
C ILE A 26 -39.66 6.68 6.16
N VAL A 27 -39.95 7.90 6.60
CA VAL A 27 -38.95 8.97 6.73
C VAL A 27 -37.86 8.58 7.73
N ALA A 28 -38.23 8.00 8.88
CA ALA A 28 -37.27 7.50 9.87
C ALA A 28 -36.36 6.42 9.27
N SER A 29 -36.93 5.42 8.59
CA SER A 29 -36.15 4.36 7.95
C SER A 29 -35.21 4.89 6.87
N MET A 30 -35.64 5.89 6.09
CA MET A 30 -34.81 6.55 5.09
C MET A 30 -33.68 7.36 5.73
N ALA A 31 -33.94 8.03 6.86
CA ALA A 31 -32.94 8.77 7.61
C ALA A 31 -31.85 7.85 8.18
N ASP A 32 -32.25 6.71 8.75
CA ASP A 32 -31.34 5.68 9.27
C ASP A 32 -30.51 5.05 8.13
N ALA A 33 -31.15 4.72 7.00
CA ALA A 33 -30.45 4.22 5.83
C ALA A 33 -29.43 5.23 5.28
N ALA A 34 -29.78 6.52 5.27
CA ALA A 34 -28.86 7.58 4.86
C ALA A 34 -27.70 7.76 5.83
N ALA A 35 -27.95 7.64 7.14
CA ALA A 35 -26.90 7.70 8.17
C ALA A 35 -25.94 6.50 8.06
N ALA A 36 -26.48 5.28 7.95
CA ALA A 36 -25.70 4.06 7.74
C ALA A 36 -24.91 4.12 6.43
N GLY A 37 -25.50 4.65 5.36
CA GLY A 37 -24.83 4.86 4.07
C GLY A 37 -23.64 5.82 4.18
N ARG A 38 -23.78 6.93 4.93
CA ARG A 38 -22.69 7.87 5.18
C ARG A 38 -21.56 7.23 5.98
N GLN A 39 -21.88 6.49 7.05
CA GLN A 39 -20.88 5.78 7.85
C GLN A 39 -20.11 4.75 7.01
N ALA A 40 -20.82 3.91 6.24
CA ALA A 40 -20.19 2.93 5.36
C ALA A 40 -19.32 3.59 4.27
N ALA A 41 -19.69 4.78 3.81
CA ALA A 41 -18.87 5.53 2.85
C ALA A 41 -17.58 6.04 3.48
N GLU A 42 -17.63 6.58 4.71
CA GLU A 42 -16.44 7.02 5.43
C GLU A 42 -15.50 5.85 5.75
N GLU A 43 -16.03 4.73 6.27
CA GLU A 43 -15.22 3.53 6.51
C GLU A 43 -14.54 3.02 5.23
N ARG A 44 -15.22 3.08 4.09
CA ARG A 44 -14.63 2.70 2.80
C ARG A 44 -13.52 3.66 2.37
N LYS A 45 -13.67 4.97 2.63
CA LYS A 45 -12.62 5.95 2.34
C LYS A 45 -11.38 5.68 3.19
N GLU A 46 -11.57 5.44 4.50
CA GLU A 46 -10.48 5.10 5.41
C GLU A 46 -9.76 3.82 4.99
N ARG A 47 -10.51 2.75 4.67
CA ARG A 47 -9.92 1.49 4.17
C ARG A 47 -9.16 1.68 2.87
N ARG A 48 -9.67 2.50 1.94
CA ARG A 48 -8.98 2.81 0.68
C ARG A 48 -7.69 3.59 0.92
N ALA A 49 -7.70 4.55 1.85
CA ALA A 49 -6.50 5.28 2.22
C ALA A 49 -5.45 4.34 2.83
N ALA A 50 -5.84 3.52 3.80
CA ALA A 50 -4.96 2.53 4.42
C ALA A 50 -4.38 1.54 3.39
N TYR A 51 -5.22 1.04 2.49
CA TYR A 51 -4.78 0.16 1.40
C TYR A 51 -3.76 0.85 0.48
N LYS A 52 -4.03 2.09 0.08
CA LYS A 52 -3.11 2.86 -0.76
C LYS A 52 -1.75 3.04 -0.07
N TYR A 53 -1.74 3.42 1.20
CA TYR A 53 -0.50 3.52 1.98
C TYR A 53 0.24 2.19 2.07
N ALA A 54 -0.47 1.08 2.27
CA ALA A 54 0.15 -0.25 2.31
C ALA A 54 0.78 -0.65 0.96
N CYS A 55 0.11 -0.37 -0.16
CA CYS A 55 0.66 -0.59 -1.50
C CYS A 55 1.92 0.27 -1.73
N GLU A 56 1.86 1.57 -1.43
CA GLU A 56 3.00 2.48 -1.61
C GLU A 56 4.21 2.05 -0.76
N LEU A 57 3.97 1.59 0.47
CA LEU A 57 5.01 1.06 1.33
C LEU A 57 5.62 -0.24 0.77
N ASN A 58 4.79 -1.13 0.25
CA ASN A 58 5.24 -2.38 -0.36
C ASN A 58 6.09 -2.11 -1.61
N ASP A 59 5.67 -1.18 -2.46
CA ASP A 59 6.41 -0.78 -3.65
C ASP A 59 7.73 -0.09 -3.30
N ALA A 60 7.74 0.74 -2.26
CA ALA A 60 8.96 1.36 -1.74
C ALA A 60 9.95 0.30 -1.22
N ARG A 61 9.46 -0.71 -0.49
CA ARG A 61 10.27 -1.85 -0.03
C ARG A 61 10.82 -2.66 -1.19
N GLY A 62 10.00 -2.97 -2.19
CA GLY A 62 10.44 -3.69 -3.39
C GLY A 62 11.58 -2.97 -4.12
N ARG A 63 11.45 -1.64 -4.28
CA ARG A 63 12.53 -0.81 -4.86
C ARG A 63 13.79 -0.81 -3.99
N ALA A 64 13.66 -0.74 -2.67
CA ALA A 64 14.80 -0.80 -1.76
C ALA A 64 15.55 -2.14 -1.84
N ASP A 65 14.81 -3.26 -1.89
CA ASP A 65 15.40 -4.59 -2.01
C ASP A 65 16.15 -4.77 -3.35
N GLU A 66 15.59 -4.25 -4.44
CA GLU A 66 16.24 -4.27 -5.74
C GLU A 66 17.56 -3.49 -5.72
N LEU A 67 17.55 -2.27 -5.17
CA LEU A 67 18.75 -1.45 -4.99
C LEU A 67 19.78 -2.18 -4.10
N GLY A 68 19.34 -2.84 -3.03
CA GLY A 68 20.20 -3.64 -2.16
C GLY A 68 20.90 -4.77 -2.92
N ARG A 69 20.19 -5.50 -3.78
CA ARG A 69 20.78 -6.56 -4.63
C ARG A 69 21.78 -6.00 -5.63
N VAL A 70 21.50 -4.83 -6.21
CA VAL A 70 22.45 -4.15 -7.11
C VAL A 70 23.71 -3.74 -6.35
N ALA A 71 23.57 -3.13 -5.17
CA ALA A 71 24.69 -2.74 -4.33
C ALA A 71 25.59 -3.94 -3.94
N ILE A 72 24.99 -5.06 -3.52
CA ILE A 72 25.74 -6.28 -3.19
C ILE A 72 26.53 -6.79 -4.40
N ARG A 73 25.92 -6.80 -5.59
CA ARG A 73 26.61 -7.21 -6.83
C ARG A 73 27.75 -6.25 -7.19
N ALA A 74 27.53 -4.95 -7.06
CA ALA A 74 28.54 -3.94 -7.33
C ALA A 74 29.76 -4.11 -6.40
N VAL A 75 29.53 -4.28 -5.10
CA VAL A 75 30.61 -4.50 -4.11
C VAL A 75 31.41 -5.77 -4.44
N ARG A 76 30.74 -6.88 -4.79
CA ARG A 76 31.43 -8.11 -5.21
C ARG A 76 32.27 -7.90 -6.46
N HIS A 77 31.74 -7.15 -7.43
CA HIS A 77 32.46 -6.84 -8.65
C HIS A 77 33.70 -5.97 -8.37
N VAL A 78 33.58 -4.95 -7.52
CA VAL A 78 34.72 -4.11 -7.09
C VAL A 78 35.79 -4.96 -6.39
N ALA A 79 35.40 -5.84 -5.47
CA ALA A 79 36.36 -6.73 -4.79
C ALA A 79 37.10 -7.64 -5.78
N SER A 80 36.40 -8.16 -6.80
CA SER A 80 37.03 -8.93 -7.88
C SER A 80 38.02 -8.08 -8.69
N LEU A 81 37.66 -6.85 -9.03
CA LEU A 81 38.54 -5.93 -9.74
C LEU A 81 39.78 -5.57 -8.90
N GLU A 82 39.62 -5.27 -7.62
CA GLU A 82 40.75 -5.00 -6.71
C GLU A 82 41.71 -6.20 -6.64
N ALA A 83 41.18 -7.43 -6.59
CA ALA A 83 42.01 -8.64 -6.63
C ALA A 83 42.74 -8.81 -7.98
N HIS A 84 42.14 -8.40 -9.09
CA HIS A 84 42.83 -8.36 -10.39
C HIS A 84 43.94 -7.31 -10.41
N VAL A 85 43.68 -6.10 -9.92
CA VAL A 85 44.67 -5.02 -9.84
C VAL A 85 45.88 -5.47 -9.02
N ARG A 86 45.68 -6.02 -7.81
CA ARG A 86 46.78 -6.52 -6.96
C ARG A 86 47.61 -7.59 -7.66
N ARG A 87 46.99 -8.49 -8.42
CA ARG A 87 47.71 -9.53 -9.20
C ARG A 87 48.56 -8.91 -10.30
N LEU A 88 48.05 -7.92 -11.02
CA LEU A 88 48.79 -7.20 -12.05
C LEU A 88 49.96 -6.42 -11.46
N GLU A 89 49.75 -5.71 -10.35
CA GLU A 89 50.81 -5.00 -9.63
C GLU A 89 51.93 -5.94 -9.20
N ALA A 90 51.60 -7.10 -8.64
CA ALA A 90 52.59 -8.11 -8.26
C ALA A 90 53.39 -8.63 -9.46
N ALA A 91 52.72 -8.91 -10.59
CA ALA A 91 53.37 -9.37 -11.81
C ALA A 91 54.29 -8.30 -12.42
N LEU A 92 53.85 -7.04 -12.42
CA LEU A 92 54.67 -5.91 -12.88
C LEU A 92 55.90 -5.71 -11.99
N LYS A 93 55.72 -5.77 -10.67
CA LYS A 93 56.83 -5.72 -9.72
C LYS A 93 57.83 -6.84 -9.97
N GLN A 94 57.37 -8.08 -10.12
CA GLN A 94 58.25 -9.21 -10.41
C GLN A 94 59.06 -9.00 -11.71
N ARG A 95 58.42 -8.48 -12.77
CA ARG A 95 59.11 -8.16 -14.03
C ARG A 95 60.15 -7.05 -13.84
N GLN A 96 59.81 -6.00 -13.12
CA GLN A 96 60.74 -4.91 -12.83
C GLN A 96 61.95 -5.40 -12.02
N ASP A 97 61.71 -6.19 -10.97
CA ASP A 97 62.76 -6.80 -10.15
C ASP A 97 63.67 -7.75 -10.97
N HIS A 98 63.15 -8.39 -12.02
CA HIS A 98 63.98 -9.17 -12.96
C HIS A 98 64.84 -8.28 -13.86
N ILE A 99 64.26 -7.22 -14.43
CA ILE A 99 64.98 -6.24 -15.26
C ILE A 99 66.11 -5.59 -14.46
N ASP A 100 65.84 -5.13 -13.24
CA ASP A 100 66.86 -4.48 -12.40
C ASP A 100 68.00 -5.44 -12.03
N ARG A 101 67.71 -6.73 -11.80
CA ARG A 101 68.74 -7.76 -11.62
C ARG A 101 69.61 -7.94 -12.86
N MET A 102 69.01 -8.02 -14.04
CA MET A 102 69.76 -8.14 -15.31
C MET A 102 70.60 -6.89 -15.59
N ARG A 103 70.08 -5.70 -15.29
CA ARG A 103 70.81 -4.43 -15.47
C ARG A 103 72.02 -4.31 -14.55
N ASN A 104 71.94 -4.85 -13.34
CA ASN A 104 73.03 -4.78 -12.35
C ASN A 104 74.04 -5.94 -12.47
N ALA A 105 73.77 -6.94 -13.31
CA ALA A 105 74.64 -8.11 -13.52
C ALA A 105 75.60 -7.97 -14.71
N GLY A 106 75.42 -6.95 -15.55
CA GLY A 106 76.35 -6.55 -16.62
C GLY A 106 77.10 -5.29 -16.24
#